data_AF-A0A7J4NYS3-F1
#
_entry.id   AF-A0A7J4NYS3-F1
#
_cell.length_a   1.000
_cell.length_b   1.000
_cell.length_c   1.000
_cell.angle_alpha   90.00
_cell.angle_beta   90.00
_cell.angle_gamma   90.00
#
_symmetry.space_group_name_H-M   'P 1'
#
loop_
_entity.id
_entity.type
_entity.pdbx_description
1 polymer ?
#
loop_
_entity_poly.entity_id
_entity_poly.type
_entity_poly.pdbx_seq_one_letter_code
_entity_poly.pdbx_strand_id
1 'polypeptide(L)'
;MSKDDVMPHVQRIIARHPGAEVEVMRYDGPLWSPPSGEMAEIIRGNARLRGVDPKSIVSLGGSDLKFWRSLGIPSYYYGPTNHGMGTIDEYVEVEELMHITKVHLLSSYEYLKK
;
A
#
# COMPACT_ATOMS: atom_id res chain seq x y z
N MET A 1 6.14 5.79 -13.57
CA MET A 1 5.46 5.52 -14.85
C MET A 1 4.02 5.97 -14.71
N SER A 2 3.62 6.92 -15.53
CA SER A 2 2.28 7.49 -15.62
C SER A 2 1.51 6.88 -16.79
N LYS A 3 0.23 7.23 -16.92
CA LYS A 3 -0.55 6.91 -18.13
C LYS A 3 0.14 7.39 -19.40
N ASP A 4 0.73 8.58 -19.35
CA ASP A 4 1.31 9.23 -20.53
C ASP A 4 2.59 8.53 -21.00
N ASP A 5 3.24 7.76 -20.11
CA ASP A 5 4.36 6.89 -20.46
C ASP A 5 3.89 5.60 -21.16
N VAL A 6 2.65 5.15 -20.94
CA VAL A 6 2.14 3.84 -21.38
C VAL A 6 1.26 3.96 -22.62
N MET A 7 0.38 4.96 -22.68
CA MET A 7 -0.60 5.10 -23.77
C MET A 7 0.02 5.22 -25.17
N PRO A 8 1.19 5.87 -25.37
CA PRO A 8 1.84 5.86 -26.68
C PRO A 8 2.19 4.45 -27.17
N HIS A 9 2.53 3.53 -26.27
CA HIS A 9 2.78 2.13 -26.63
C HIS A 9 1.50 1.39 -26.99
N VAL A 10 0.43 1.62 -26.23
CA VAL A 10 -0.91 1.05 -26.52
C VAL A 10 -1.40 1.52 -27.88
N GLN A 11 -1.32 2.82 -28.16
CA GLN A 11 -1.70 3.41 -29.45
C GLN A 11 -0.91 2.81 -30.62
N ARG A 12 0.39 2.58 -30.45
CA ARG A 12 1.24 1.91 -31.45
C ARG A 12 0.78 0.49 -31.74
N ILE A 13 0.30 -0.24 -30.73
CA ILE A 13 -0.25 -1.57 -30.91
C ILE A 13 -1.56 -1.51 -31.69
N ILE A 14 -2.50 -0.65 -31.27
CA ILE A 14 -3.81 -0.48 -31.91
C ILE A 14 -3.69 -0.09 -33.39
N ALA A 15 -2.75 0.79 -33.74
CA ALA A 15 -2.52 1.23 -35.13
C ALA A 15 -2.19 0.09 -36.11
N ARG A 16 -1.77 -1.09 -35.62
CA ARG A 16 -1.47 -2.27 -36.47
C ARG A 16 -2.70 -3.14 -36.75
N HIS A 17 -3.85 -2.84 -36.14
CA HIS A 17 -5.05 -3.66 -36.21
C HIS A 17 -6.25 -2.82 -36.69
N PRO A 18 -6.56 -2.84 -38.01
CA PRO A 18 -7.70 -2.12 -38.57
C PRO A 18 -9.01 -2.52 -37.87
N GLY A 19 -9.80 -1.53 -37.45
CA GLY A 19 -11.07 -1.72 -36.74
C GLY A 19 -10.95 -1.87 -35.22
N ALA A 20 -9.75 -1.85 -34.65
CA ALA A 20 -9.56 -1.81 -33.19
C ALA A 20 -9.61 -0.37 -32.66
N GLU A 21 -10.25 -0.18 -31.51
CA GLU A 21 -10.34 1.09 -30.79
C GLU A 21 -9.90 0.90 -29.33
N VAL A 22 -9.47 1.99 -28.69
CA VAL A 22 -9.10 1.99 -27.28
C VAL A 22 -9.70 3.20 -26.57
N GLU A 23 -10.31 2.95 -25.42
CA GLU A 23 -10.83 3.98 -24.53
C GLU A 23 -10.22 3.82 -23.14
N VAL A 24 -9.85 4.95 -22.51
CA VAL A 24 -9.37 4.95 -21.12
C VAL A 24 -10.53 5.28 -20.21
N MET A 25 -11.10 4.27 -19.54
CA MET A 25 -12.22 4.46 -18.61
C MET A 25 -11.79 5.00 -17.24
N ARG A 26 -10.60 4.61 -16.76
CA ARG A 26 -10.11 4.98 -15.42
C ARG A 26 -8.59 5.06 -15.40
N TYR A 27 -8.08 6.02 -14.65
CA TYR A 27 -6.67 6.10 -14.30
C TYR A 27 -6.51 6.46 -12.84
N ASP A 28 -6.01 5.50 -12.06
CA ASP A 28 -5.53 5.74 -10.70
C ASP A 28 -4.00 5.75 -10.78
N GLY A 29 -3.41 6.94 -10.87
CA GLY A 29 -1.96 7.09 -11.03
C GLY A 29 -1.14 6.47 -9.88
N PRO A 30 0.20 6.48 -9.99
CA PRO A 30 1.07 5.90 -8.98
C PRO A 30 1.03 6.74 -7.69
N LEU A 31 0.15 6.35 -6.76
CA LEU A 31 0.02 6.96 -5.44
C LEU A 31 0.73 6.10 -4.41
N TRP A 32 1.86 6.58 -3.91
CA TRP A 32 2.68 5.93 -2.88
C TRP A 32 3.02 6.92 -1.77
N SER A 33 3.40 6.38 -0.60
CA SER A 33 3.89 7.19 0.52
C SER A 33 5.37 6.91 0.76
N PRO A 34 6.17 7.91 1.18
CA PRO A 34 7.59 7.74 1.41
C PRO A 34 7.90 6.58 2.37
N PRO A 35 8.70 5.57 1.97
CA PRO A 35 9.06 4.46 2.85
C PRO A 35 9.80 4.89 4.13
N SER A 36 10.46 6.06 4.07
CA SER A 36 11.16 6.73 5.17
C SER A 36 10.36 7.89 5.77
N GLY A 37 9.04 7.94 5.54
CA GLY A 37 8.18 8.95 6.13
C GLY A 37 8.06 8.77 7.65
N GLU A 38 7.76 9.85 8.36
CA GLU A 38 7.71 9.87 9.83
C GLU A 38 6.88 8.71 10.41
N MET A 39 5.62 8.57 9.99
CA MET A 39 4.75 7.49 10.46
C MET A 39 5.28 6.10 10.09
N ALA A 40 5.94 5.94 8.93
CA ALA A 40 6.54 4.67 8.53
C ALA A 40 7.69 4.26 9.45
N GLU A 41 8.55 5.21 9.83
CA GLU A 41 9.66 4.96 10.77
C GLU A 41 9.14 4.69 12.19
N ILE A 42 8.10 5.39 12.65
CA ILE A 42 7.44 5.12 13.94
C ILE A 42 6.88 3.69 13.97
N ILE A 43 6.12 3.29 12.95
CA ILE A 43 5.55 1.95 12.83
C ILE A 43 6.66 0.90 12.82
N ARG A 44 7.71 1.10 12.02
CA ARG A 44 8.86 0.19 11.93
C ARG A 44 9.58 0.06 13.27
N GLY A 45 9.78 1.18 13.99
CA GLY A 45 10.37 1.19 15.32
C GLY A 45 9.58 0.35 16.32
N ASN A 46 8.26 0.52 16.36
CA ASN A 46 7.38 -0.23 17.24
C ASN A 46 7.19 -1.70 16.82
N ALA A 47 7.23 -2.01 15.53
CA ALA A 47 7.16 -3.37 15.02
C ALA A 47 8.37 -4.25 15.43
N ARG A 48 9.53 -3.62 15.71
CA ARG A 48 10.72 -4.32 16.23
C ARG A 48 10.52 -5.02 17.57
N LEU A 49 9.41 -4.76 18.28
CA LEU A 49 9.03 -5.48 19.50
C LEU A 49 8.93 -7.01 19.33
N ARG A 50 8.79 -7.54 18.10
CA ARG A 50 8.85 -8.98 17.79
C ARG A 50 10.26 -9.49 17.43
N GLY A 51 11.29 -8.66 17.53
CA GLY A 51 12.65 -9.02 17.10
C GLY A 51 12.85 -9.03 15.59
N VAL A 52 11.90 -8.49 14.81
CA VAL A 52 12.00 -8.36 13.34
C VAL A 52 12.08 -6.89 12.97
N ASP A 53 12.99 -6.51 12.09
CA ASP A 53 13.04 -5.18 11.47
C ASP A 53 12.32 -5.20 10.12
N PRO A 54 11.00 -4.88 10.06
CA PRO A 54 10.27 -4.92 8.81
C PRO A 54 10.83 -3.87 7.83
N LYS A 55 10.89 -4.24 6.55
CA LYS A 55 11.23 -3.30 5.48
C LYS A 55 9.96 -2.62 4.99
N SER A 56 9.98 -1.29 4.96
CA SER A 56 8.93 -0.50 4.29
C SER A 56 8.98 -0.79 2.79
N ILE A 57 7.88 -1.30 2.24
CA ILE A 57 7.76 -1.61 0.81
C ILE A 57 6.61 -0.81 0.19
N VAL A 58 6.75 -0.47 -1.09
CA VAL A 58 5.64 -0.01 -1.92
C VAL A 58 5.08 -1.25 -2.64
N SER A 59 3.92 -1.71 -2.22
CA SER A 59 3.24 -2.86 -2.83
C SER A 59 2.45 -2.44 -4.09
N LEU A 60 2.31 -3.38 -5.04
CA LEU A 60 1.47 -3.22 -6.22
C LEU A 60 -0.03 -3.34 -5.90
N GLY A 61 -0.39 -3.80 -4.71
CA GLY A 61 -1.77 -3.92 -4.26
C GLY A 61 -2.46 -2.56 -4.12
N GLY A 62 -3.63 -2.42 -4.74
CA GLY A 62 -4.50 -1.26 -4.54
C GLY A 62 -5.08 -1.27 -3.13
N SER A 63 -4.79 -0.24 -2.35
CA SER A 63 -5.42 0.00 -1.04
C SER A 63 -6.22 1.29 -1.06
N ASP A 64 -7.26 1.37 -0.22
CA ASP A 64 -8.05 2.60 -0.03
C ASP A 64 -7.22 3.75 0.54
N LEU A 65 -6.03 3.46 1.05
CA LEU A 65 -5.04 4.47 1.42
C LEU A 65 -4.70 5.44 0.28
N LYS A 66 -4.94 5.06 -0.98
CA LYS A 66 -4.76 5.94 -2.14
C LYS A 66 -5.63 7.19 -2.06
N PHE A 67 -6.81 7.13 -1.43
CA PHE A 67 -7.69 8.29 -1.30
C PHE A 67 -7.03 9.37 -0.43
N TRP A 68 -6.39 8.99 0.68
CA TRP A 68 -5.59 9.92 1.49
C TRP A 68 -4.38 10.48 0.73
N ARG A 69 -3.66 9.62 -0.02
CA ARG A 69 -2.52 10.06 -0.83
C ARG A 69 -2.93 11.06 -1.91
N SER A 70 -4.13 10.91 -2.47
CA SER A 70 -4.66 11.86 -3.46
C SER A 70 -4.91 13.26 -2.88
N LEU A 71 -5.08 13.35 -1.55
CA LEU A 71 -5.22 14.61 -0.81
C LEU A 71 -3.87 15.13 -0.28
N GLY A 72 -2.74 14.55 -0.70
CA GLY A 72 -1.42 14.92 -0.22
C GLY A 72 -1.07 14.40 1.19
N ILE A 73 -1.90 13.50 1.75
CA ILE A 73 -1.68 12.95 3.09
C ILE A 73 -0.95 11.60 2.96
N PRO A 74 0.28 11.46 3.50
CA PRO A 74 0.96 10.18 3.54
C PRO A 74 0.15 9.16 4.36
N SER A 75 0.03 7.93 3.85
CA SER A 75 -0.80 6.90 4.46
C SER A 75 -0.17 5.52 4.29
N TYR A 76 -0.15 4.77 5.38
CA TYR A 76 0.57 3.48 5.52
C TYR A 76 -0.37 2.45 6.13
N TYR A 77 -0.17 1.16 5.82
CA TYR A 77 -0.78 0.07 6.56
C TYR A 77 0.30 -0.85 7.11
N TYR A 78 0.02 -1.44 8.27
CA TYR A 78 0.78 -2.50 8.90
C TYR A 78 -0.24 -3.48 9.46
N GLY A 79 -0.10 -4.76 9.11
CA GLY A 79 -1.13 -5.77 9.33
C GLY A 79 -0.56 -7.18 9.39
N PRO A 80 -1.45 -8.18 9.53
CA PRO A 80 -1.06 -9.56 9.75
C PRO A 80 -0.46 -10.20 8.49
N THR A 81 0.14 -11.36 8.72
CA THR A 81 0.51 -12.26 7.66
C THR A 81 -0.75 -12.70 6.91
N ASN A 82 -0.66 -12.72 5.58
CA ASN A 82 -1.80 -13.12 4.75
C ASN A 82 -1.95 -14.66 4.77
N HIS A 83 -2.81 -15.15 5.65
CA HIS A 83 -3.23 -16.55 5.70
C HIS A 83 -4.57 -16.73 4.99
N GLY A 84 -4.52 -16.80 3.66
CA GLY A 84 -5.70 -17.10 2.84
C GLY A 84 -6.66 -15.92 2.66
N MET A 85 -6.18 -14.68 2.69
CA MET A 85 -6.99 -13.47 2.52
C MET A 85 -7.89 -13.56 1.27
N GLY A 86 -9.20 -13.48 1.49
CA GLY A 86 -10.21 -13.60 0.42
C GLY A 86 -10.50 -15.03 -0.03
N THR A 87 -10.14 -16.04 0.77
CA THR A 87 -10.38 -17.46 0.47
C THR A 87 -11.10 -18.17 1.63
N ILE A 88 -11.39 -19.47 1.49
CA ILE A 88 -11.94 -20.27 2.59
C ILE A 88 -10.88 -20.50 3.66
N ASP A 89 -11.32 -20.67 4.91
CA ASP A 89 -10.45 -20.88 6.07
C ASP A 89 -9.39 -19.77 6.29
N GLU A 90 -9.72 -18.52 5.90
CA GLU A 90 -8.91 -17.34 6.23
C GLU A 90 -8.77 -17.17 7.74
N TYR A 91 -7.55 -16.94 8.23
CA TYR A 91 -7.28 -16.82 9.67
C TYR A 91 -6.15 -15.84 10.01
N VAL A 92 -5.96 -15.59 11.30
CA VAL A 92 -4.83 -14.85 11.86
C VAL A 92 -4.40 -15.50 13.17
N GLU A 93 -3.10 -15.55 13.45
CA GLU A 93 -2.59 -16.05 14.73
C GLU A 93 -2.91 -15.05 15.85
N VAL A 94 -3.35 -15.55 17.02
CA VAL A 94 -3.75 -14.68 18.15
C VAL A 94 -2.58 -13.81 18.61
N GLU A 95 -1.39 -14.39 18.70
CA GLU A 95 -0.16 -13.69 19.06
C GLU A 95 0.18 -12.59 18.05
N GLU A 96 -0.15 -12.82 16.77
CA GLU A 96 0.06 -11.83 15.72
C GLU A 96 -0.91 -10.66 15.86
N LEU A 97 -2.19 -10.94 16.07
CA LEU A 97 -3.20 -9.93 16.34
C LEU A 97 -2.79 -9.07 17.55
N MET A 98 -2.41 -9.69 18.67
CA MET A 98 -2.01 -8.98 19.88
C MET A 98 -0.79 -8.08 19.67
N HIS A 99 0.14 -8.50 18.82
CA HIS A 99 1.29 -7.67 18.46
C HIS A 99 0.86 -6.46 17.62
N ILE A 100 0.05 -6.66 16.59
CA ILE A 100 -0.39 -5.60 15.69
C ILE A 100 -1.16 -4.53 16.49
N THR A 101 -2.04 -4.93 17.41
CA THR A 101 -2.75 -4.01 18.29
C THR A 101 -1.77 -3.14 19.10
N LYS A 102 -0.71 -3.74 19.66
CA LYS A 102 0.32 -2.99 20.40
C LYS A 102 1.07 -2.01 19.51
N VAL A 103 1.45 -2.43 18.30
CA VAL A 103 2.13 -1.55 17.33
C VAL A 103 1.26 -0.35 16.96
N HIS A 104 -0.03 -0.55 16.68
CA HIS A 104 -0.96 0.54 16.36
C HIS A 104 -1.13 1.51 17.53
N LEU A 105 -1.31 0.99 18.76
CA LEU A 105 -1.44 1.80 19.96
C LEU A 105 -0.19 2.65 20.21
N LEU A 106 0.99 2.02 20.22
CA LEU A 106 2.25 2.70 20.50
C LEU A 106 2.62 3.71 19.41
N SER A 107 2.41 3.36 18.13
CA SER A 107 2.68 4.26 17.01
C SER A 107 1.78 5.50 17.05
N SER A 108 0.50 5.30 17.36
CA SER A 108 -0.46 6.40 17.49
C SER A 108 -0.11 7.29 18.68
N TYR A 109 0.24 6.71 19.82
CA TYR A 109 0.69 7.44 21.01
C TYR A 109 1.96 8.25 20.72
N GLU A 110 2.97 7.64 20.10
CA GLU A 110 4.23 8.30 19.76
C GLU A 110 4.04 9.44 18.77
N TYR A 111 3.18 9.27 17.77
CA TYR A 111 2.87 10.32 16.79
C TYR A 111 2.14 11.50 17.42
N LEU A 112 1.19 11.25 18.33
CA LEU A 112 0.36 12.30 18.96
C LEU A 112 1.02 13.01 20.15
N LYS A 113 2.05 12.41 20.76
CA LYS A 113 2.75 13.00 21.92
C LYS A 113 3.81 14.04 21.54
N LYS A 114 4.21 14.08 20.27
CA LYS A 114 5.10 15.14 19.78
C LYS A 114 4.41 16.49 19.83
#